data_AF-A0A2V8QY42-F1
#
_entry.id   AF-A0A2V8QY42-F1
#
_cell.length_a   1.000
_cell.length_b   1.000
_cell.length_c   1.000
_cell.angle_alpha   90.00
_cell.angle_beta   90.00
_cell.angle_gamma   90.00
#
_symmetry.space_group_name_H-M   'P 1'
#
loop_
_entity.id
_entity.type
_entity.pdbx_description
1 polymer ?
#
loop_
_entity_poly.entity_id
_entity_poly.type
_entity_poly.pdbx_seq_one_letter_code
_entity_poly.pdbx_strand_id
1 'polypeptide(L)'
;AEESSFDAWIKYYRPDENSINSSVSYYDKGAILGLLLDLEIRKRSNGAHTLDDVMRALYNDFYKRGRNYTPEDFQRTAEAAAGTSLEDFFSRYVRGREELDYNAALDVAGLRLDTASAPDGRPAAEEAYLGATLDQTGDRLTVRNVPAGTPAYEQGLNAADQIVAVDGFRATRDFLNARLADRRPGDAVTLSGRTSAAYRILPVPQPTDQQKRNYQAWLAAPFPLGSRSQ
;
A
#
# COMPACT_ATOMS: atom_id res chain seq x y z
N ALA A 1 8.82 -9.68 2.78
CA ALA A 1 8.14 -9.48 4.09
C ALA A 1 9.15 -9.16 5.19
N GLU A 2 10.33 -9.78 5.10
CA GLU A 2 11.48 -9.51 5.96
C GLU A 2 11.89 -8.03 5.98
N GLU A 3 12.03 -7.39 4.80
CA GLU A 3 12.37 -5.96 4.70
C GLU A 3 11.34 -5.05 5.40
N SER A 4 10.04 -5.38 5.29
CA SER A 4 8.96 -4.63 5.98
C SER A 4 8.95 -4.87 7.51
N SER A 5 9.37 -6.06 7.97
CA SER A 5 9.57 -6.35 9.39
C SER A 5 10.82 -5.66 9.95
N PHE A 6 11.87 -5.57 9.15
CA PHE A 6 13.13 -4.89 9.50
C PHE A 6 12.93 -3.35 9.55
N ASP A 7 12.21 -2.80 8.58
CA ASP A 7 11.91 -1.36 8.47
C ASP A 7 10.65 -0.92 9.24
N ALA A 8 10.04 -1.81 10.04
CA ALA A 8 8.78 -1.53 10.74
C ALA A 8 8.85 -0.21 11.53
N TRP A 9 10.00 0.04 12.19
CA TRP A 9 10.29 1.26 12.94
C TRP A 9 10.29 2.58 12.16
N ILE A 10 10.51 2.54 10.84
CA ILE A 10 10.60 3.74 9.99
C ILE A 10 9.34 3.92 9.14
N LYS A 11 8.83 2.84 8.53
CA LYS A 11 7.75 2.91 7.54
C LYS A 11 6.35 2.58 8.09
N TYR A 12 6.25 1.88 9.23
CA TYR A 12 4.96 1.42 9.77
C TYR A 12 4.46 2.25 10.98
N TYR A 13 5.34 2.69 11.88
CA TYR A 13 4.91 3.44 13.08
C TYR A 13 4.67 4.94 12.85
N ARG A 14 5.00 5.47 11.67
CA ARG A 14 4.64 6.82 11.22
C ARG A 14 4.13 6.80 9.79
N PRO A 15 2.96 6.19 9.55
CA PRO A 15 2.41 6.11 8.21
C PRO A 15 2.02 7.53 7.74
N ASP A 16 2.33 7.82 6.50
CA ASP A 16 1.92 9.00 5.75
C ASP A 16 1.01 8.59 4.57
N GLU A 17 0.57 9.57 3.78
CA GLU A 17 -0.39 9.34 2.70
C GLU A 17 0.16 8.48 1.55
N ASN A 18 1.49 8.38 1.42
CA ASN A 18 2.15 7.53 0.43
C ASN A 18 2.50 6.14 0.97
N SER A 19 2.32 5.89 2.27
CA SER A 19 2.68 4.62 2.89
C SER A 19 1.91 3.43 2.28
N ILE A 20 0.71 3.64 1.73
CA ILE A 20 -0.04 2.60 0.98
C ILE A 20 0.67 2.16 -0.31
N ASN A 21 1.47 3.04 -0.91
CA ASN A 21 2.21 2.79 -2.14
C ASN A 21 3.64 2.28 -1.87
N SER A 22 4.16 2.52 -0.67
CA SER A 22 5.59 2.29 -0.35
C SER A 22 5.84 1.38 0.84
N SER A 23 4.80 0.83 1.46
CA SER A 23 4.91 -0.13 2.57
C SER A 23 3.95 -1.29 2.39
N VAL A 24 4.33 -2.44 2.94
CA VAL A 24 3.47 -3.62 3.02
C VAL A 24 3.23 -3.89 4.49
N SER A 25 1.96 -4.06 4.87
CA SER A 25 1.59 -4.54 6.20
C SER A 25 2.22 -5.93 6.40
N TYR A 26 3.22 -6.01 7.28
CA TYR A 26 3.87 -7.29 7.57
C TYR A 26 2.93 -8.22 8.35
N TYR A 27 1.86 -7.71 8.95
CA TYR A 27 0.82 -8.53 9.57
C TYR A 27 -0.09 -9.19 8.54
N ASP A 28 -0.59 -8.43 7.56
CA ASP A 28 -1.49 -8.99 6.55
C ASP A 28 -0.73 -9.92 5.60
N LYS A 29 0.45 -9.48 5.13
CA LYS A 29 1.33 -10.34 4.33
C LYS A 29 1.87 -11.51 5.15
N GLY A 30 2.14 -11.31 6.43
CA GLY A 30 2.60 -12.37 7.34
C GLY A 30 1.54 -13.46 7.54
N ALA A 31 0.28 -13.09 7.74
CA ALA A 31 -0.82 -14.04 7.88
C ALA A 31 -1.03 -14.86 6.60
N ILE A 32 -0.98 -14.20 5.43
CA ILE A 32 -1.07 -14.88 4.13
C ILE A 32 0.13 -15.81 3.93
N LEU A 33 1.35 -15.36 4.22
CA LEU A 33 2.55 -16.21 4.13
C LEU A 33 2.46 -17.41 5.08
N GLY A 34 1.91 -17.23 6.28
CA GLY A 34 1.63 -18.32 7.21
C GLY A 34 0.67 -19.35 6.63
N LEU A 35 -0.43 -18.91 6.02
CA LEU A 35 -1.38 -19.78 5.32
C LEU A 35 -0.71 -20.56 4.19
N LEU A 36 0.03 -19.86 3.32
CA LEU A 36 0.71 -20.48 2.18
C LEU A 36 1.78 -21.48 2.64
N LEU A 37 2.52 -21.16 3.71
CA LEU A 37 3.50 -22.07 4.30
C LEU A 37 2.83 -23.30 4.93
N ASP A 38 1.70 -23.14 5.61
CA ASP A 38 0.93 -24.27 6.16
C ASP A 38 0.46 -25.22 5.06
N LEU A 39 -0.07 -24.68 3.96
CA LEU A 39 -0.49 -25.47 2.80
C LEU A 39 0.71 -26.16 2.13
N GLU A 40 1.86 -25.50 2.03
CA GLU A 40 3.07 -26.09 1.44
C GLU A 40 3.63 -27.23 2.33
N ILE A 41 3.61 -27.08 3.66
CA ILE A 41 3.98 -28.15 4.60
C ILE A 41 3.02 -29.33 4.46
N ARG A 42 1.71 -29.09 4.42
CA ARG A 42 0.70 -30.14 4.23
C ARG A 42 0.91 -30.87 2.91
N LYS A 43 1.14 -30.14 1.82
CA LYS A 43 1.42 -30.74 0.50
C LYS A 43 2.61 -31.69 0.55
N ARG A 44 3.73 -31.24 1.10
CA ARG A 44 5.00 -32.00 1.10
C ARG A 44 5.02 -33.15 2.09
N SER A 45 4.32 -33.00 3.22
CA SER A 45 4.16 -34.05 4.23
C SER A 45 2.96 -34.97 3.97
N ASN A 46 2.24 -34.82 2.85
CA ASN A 46 1.00 -35.54 2.56
C ASN A 46 -0.04 -35.43 3.70
N GLY A 47 -0.16 -34.23 4.27
CA GLY A 47 -1.08 -33.89 5.35
C GLY A 47 -0.64 -34.35 6.74
N ALA A 48 0.53 -34.97 6.89
CA ALA A 48 1.01 -35.47 8.17
C ALA A 48 1.44 -34.36 9.14
N HIS A 49 1.84 -33.20 8.61
CA HIS A 49 2.32 -32.06 9.40
C HIS A 49 1.70 -30.75 8.99
N THR A 50 1.72 -29.79 9.91
CA THR A 50 1.19 -28.43 9.74
C THR A 50 2.16 -27.37 10.28
N LEU A 51 1.86 -26.10 10.03
CA LEU A 51 2.56 -24.98 10.65
C LEU A 51 2.45 -25.00 12.18
N ASP A 52 1.36 -25.53 12.75
CA ASP A 52 1.24 -25.68 14.21
C ASP A 52 2.31 -26.62 14.79
N ASP A 53 2.72 -27.66 14.03
CA ASP A 53 3.80 -28.55 14.44
C ASP A 53 5.14 -27.81 14.47
N VAL A 54 5.38 -26.92 13.50
CA VAL A 54 6.55 -26.03 13.47
C VAL A 54 6.56 -25.12 14.69
N MET A 55 5.43 -24.45 14.97
CA MET A 55 5.31 -23.54 16.12
C MET A 55 5.50 -24.28 17.45
N ARG A 56 4.97 -25.51 17.56
CA ARG A 56 5.16 -26.37 18.75
C ARG A 56 6.60 -26.82 18.91
N ALA A 57 7.29 -27.17 17.83
CA ALA A 57 8.71 -27.52 17.85
C ALA A 57 9.56 -26.33 18.30
N LEU A 58 9.34 -25.13 17.74
CA LEU A 58 10.03 -23.91 18.14
C LEU A 58 9.81 -23.59 19.64
N TYR A 59 8.58 -23.71 20.12
CA TYR A 59 8.26 -23.51 21.53
C TYR A 59 9.03 -24.49 22.44
N ASN A 60 9.04 -25.78 22.10
CA ASN A 60 9.67 -26.81 22.92
C ASN A 60 11.21 -26.77 22.88
N ASP A 61 11.80 -26.52 21.71
CA ASP A 61 13.24 -26.67 21.51
C ASP A 61 14.02 -25.38 21.75
N PHE A 62 13.36 -24.23 21.68
CA PHE A 62 13.96 -22.94 21.94
C PHE A 62 13.42 -22.33 23.23
N TYR A 63 12.15 -21.93 23.26
CA TYR A 63 11.60 -21.18 24.39
C TYR A 63 11.68 -21.96 25.72
N LYS A 64 11.18 -23.21 25.77
CA LYS A 64 11.22 -24.02 27.00
C LYS A 64 12.64 -24.36 27.45
N ARG A 65 13.64 -24.23 26.57
CA ARG A 65 15.05 -24.44 26.87
C ARG A 65 15.79 -23.13 27.15
N GLY A 66 15.08 -22.00 27.26
CA GLY A 66 15.67 -20.69 27.52
C GLY A 66 16.52 -20.16 26.37
N ARG A 67 16.22 -20.55 25.12
CA ARG A 67 16.94 -20.16 23.90
C ARG A 67 16.03 -19.33 22.98
N ASN A 68 16.64 -18.44 22.22
CA ASN A 68 16.00 -17.76 21.10
C ASN A 68 16.30 -18.52 19.80
N TYR A 69 15.40 -18.41 18.81
CA TYR A 69 15.60 -18.96 17.47
C TYR A 69 15.91 -17.85 16.46
N THR A 70 16.67 -18.18 15.41
CA THR A 70 16.93 -17.29 14.26
C THR A 70 15.96 -17.56 13.11
N PRO A 71 15.88 -16.69 12.08
CA PRO A 71 15.12 -16.99 10.87
C PRO A 71 15.52 -18.32 10.21
N GLU A 72 16.80 -18.67 10.24
CA GLU A 72 17.31 -19.94 9.73
C GLU A 72 16.87 -21.14 10.60
N ASP A 73 16.75 -20.97 11.93
CA ASP A 73 16.16 -21.97 12.81
C ASP A 73 14.68 -22.20 12.48
N PHE A 74 13.92 -21.14 12.21
CA PHE A 74 12.53 -21.24 11.78
C PHE A 74 12.42 -22.02 10.47
N GLN A 75 13.19 -21.62 9.44
CA GLN A 75 13.19 -22.31 8.15
C GLN A 75 13.56 -23.79 8.31
N ARG A 76 14.62 -24.12 9.04
CA ARG A 76 15.02 -25.52 9.30
C ARG A 76 13.92 -26.32 10.00
N THR A 77 13.22 -25.70 10.96
CA THR A 77 12.12 -26.37 11.66
C THR A 77 10.93 -26.62 10.74
N ALA A 78 10.62 -25.68 9.84
CA ALA A 78 9.59 -25.85 8.82
C ALA A 78 9.97 -26.93 7.78
N GLU A 79 11.22 -26.99 7.34
CA GLU A 79 11.74 -28.04 6.45
C GLU A 79 11.66 -29.42 7.09
N ALA A 80 11.94 -29.52 8.39
CA ALA A 80 11.79 -30.76 9.14
C ALA A 80 10.33 -31.24 9.17
N ALA A 81 9.37 -30.34 9.35
CA ALA A 81 7.94 -30.67 9.28
C ALA A 81 7.49 -31.04 7.85
N ALA A 82 8.01 -30.35 6.83
CA ALA A 82 7.69 -30.65 5.43
C ALA A 82 8.37 -31.94 4.92
N GLY A 83 9.44 -32.39 5.56
CA GLY A 83 10.24 -33.55 5.14
C GLY A 83 11.15 -33.28 3.93
N THR A 84 11.28 -32.02 3.51
CA THR A 84 12.08 -31.60 2.34
C THR A 84 12.42 -30.11 2.44
N SER A 85 13.34 -29.63 1.60
CA SER A 85 13.77 -28.23 1.62
C SER A 85 12.67 -27.28 1.12
N LEU A 86 12.49 -26.16 1.83
CA LEU A 86 11.56 -25.09 1.53
C LEU A 86 12.29 -23.84 1.01
N GLU A 87 13.56 -23.94 0.61
CA GLU A 87 14.36 -22.79 0.19
C GLU A 87 13.72 -21.97 -0.93
N ASP A 88 13.09 -22.61 -1.91
CA ASP A 88 12.36 -21.91 -2.98
C ASP A 88 11.24 -21.03 -2.42
N PHE A 89 10.45 -21.56 -1.48
CA PHE A 89 9.38 -20.81 -0.83
C PHE A 89 9.92 -19.58 -0.07
N PHE A 90 10.95 -19.78 0.76
CA PHE A 90 11.51 -18.70 1.58
C PHE A 90 12.24 -17.65 0.72
N SER A 91 12.99 -18.07 -0.28
CA SER A 91 13.70 -17.16 -1.19
C SER A 91 12.74 -16.31 -2.01
N ARG A 92 11.64 -16.88 -2.53
CA ARG A 92 10.68 -16.17 -3.39
C ARG A 92 9.73 -15.27 -2.60
N TYR A 93 9.16 -15.79 -1.51
CA TYR A 93 8.01 -15.16 -0.87
C TYR A 93 8.32 -14.46 0.46
N VAL A 94 9.33 -14.92 1.20
CA VAL A 94 9.73 -14.31 2.48
C VAL A 94 10.78 -13.23 2.27
N ARG A 95 11.90 -13.61 1.63
CA ARG A 95 13.06 -12.76 1.30
C ARG A 95 12.83 -11.99 0.00
N GLY A 96 12.17 -12.63 -0.98
CA GLY A 96 11.89 -12.07 -2.28
C GLY A 96 10.70 -11.11 -2.32
N ARG A 97 10.45 -10.60 -3.53
CA ARG A 97 9.37 -9.65 -3.86
C ARG A 97 8.37 -10.21 -4.87
N GLU A 98 8.43 -11.51 -5.11
CA GLU A 98 7.54 -12.15 -6.07
C GLU A 98 6.10 -12.13 -5.56
N GLU A 99 5.15 -12.04 -6.49
CA GLU A 99 3.73 -12.13 -6.18
C GLU A 99 3.37 -13.54 -5.69
N LEU A 100 2.43 -13.60 -4.75
CA LEU A 100 2.02 -14.85 -4.14
C LEU A 100 1.08 -15.60 -5.08
N ASP A 101 1.41 -16.85 -5.42
CA ASP A 101 0.52 -17.71 -6.19
C ASP A 101 -0.52 -18.36 -5.27
N TYR A 102 -1.59 -17.61 -5.00
CA TYR A 102 -2.68 -18.05 -4.14
C TYR A 102 -3.36 -19.31 -4.66
N ASN A 103 -3.53 -19.43 -5.97
CA ASN A 103 -4.25 -20.57 -6.56
C ASN A 103 -3.41 -21.85 -6.48
N ALA A 104 -2.10 -21.78 -6.71
CA ALA A 104 -1.22 -22.94 -6.52
C ALA A 104 -1.21 -23.43 -5.06
N ALA A 105 -1.29 -22.53 -4.08
CA ALA A 105 -1.36 -22.91 -2.67
C ALA A 105 -2.73 -23.49 -2.30
N LEU A 106 -3.82 -22.82 -2.70
CA LEU A 106 -5.20 -23.22 -2.39
C LEU A 106 -5.59 -24.56 -3.02
N ASP A 107 -5.02 -24.91 -4.18
CA ASP A 107 -5.25 -26.18 -4.88
C ASP A 107 -4.89 -27.39 -4.01
N VAL A 108 -3.91 -27.24 -3.09
CA VAL A 108 -3.57 -28.27 -2.08
C VAL A 108 -4.79 -28.68 -1.24
N ALA A 109 -5.71 -27.75 -1.00
CA ALA A 109 -6.96 -27.98 -0.26
C ALA A 109 -8.18 -28.17 -1.19
N GLY A 110 -7.98 -28.28 -2.51
CA GLY A 110 -9.07 -28.33 -3.49
C GLY A 110 -9.84 -27.02 -3.62
N LEU A 111 -9.20 -25.89 -3.32
CA LEU A 111 -9.80 -24.55 -3.36
C LEU A 111 -9.20 -23.72 -4.49
N ARG A 112 -9.94 -22.71 -4.93
CA ARG A 112 -9.48 -21.71 -5.90
C ARG A 112 -9.97 -20.34 -5.47
N LEU A 113 -9.11 -19.33 -5.59
CA LEU A 113 -9.50 -17.94 -5.44
C LEU A 113 -10.23 -17.48 -6.72
N ASP A 114 -11.47 -17.05 -6.57
CA ASP A 114 -12.23 -16.40 -7.63
C ASP A 114 -12.29 -14.90 -7.38
N THR A 115 -11.61 -14.14 -8.23
CA THR A 115 -11.63 -12.67 -8.23
C THR A 115 -12.54 -12.09 -9.32
N ALA A 116 -13.06 -12.94 -10.21
CA ALA A 116 -13.89 -12.52 -11.33
C ALA A 116 -15.38 -12.51 -11.01
N SER A 117 -15.78 -13.04 -9.84
CA SER A 117 -17.18 -13.14 -9.40
C SER A 117 -17.39 -12.41 -8.09
N ALA A 118 -18.55 -11.76 -7.94
CA ALA A 118 -19.00 -11.26 -6.65
C ALA A 118 -19.41 -12.42 -5.71
N PRO A 119 -19.54 -12.20 -4.38
CA PRO A 119 -19.86 -13.26 -3.42
C PRO A 119 -21.17 -14.02 -3.70
N ASP A 120 -22.08 -13.42 -4.47
CA ASP A 120 -23.36 -13.99 -4.92
C ASP A 120 -23.26 -14.71 -6.28
N GLY A 121 -22.06 -14.92 -6.81
CA GLY A 121 -21.79 -15.76 -8.00
C GLY A 121 -22.07 -15.11 -9.35
N ARG A 122 -22.50 -13.85 -9.37
CA ARG A 122 -22.54 -13.04 -10.59
C ARG A 122 -21.13 -12.58 -10.97
N PRO A 123 -20.84 -12.31 -12.25
CA PRO A 123 -19.61 -11.64 -12.64
C PRO A 123 -19.43 -10.40 -11.78
N ALA A 124 -18.23 -10.21 -11.25
CA ALA A 124 -17.86 -8.95 -10.62
C ALA A 124 -18.13 -7.86 -11.64
N ALA A 125 -19.04 -6.94 -11.31
CA ALA A 125 -19.25 -5.79 -12.17
C ALA A 125 -17.91 -5.05 -12.23
N GLU A 126 -17.42 -4.76 -13.43
CA GLU A 126 -16.33 -3.78 -13.56
C GLU A 126 -16.94 -2.41 -13.18
N GLU A 127 -16.89 -2.10 -11.90
CA GLU A 127 -17.41 -0.83 -11.40
C GLU A 127 -16.43 0.28 -11.76
N ALA A 128 -16.95 1.35 -12.35
CA ALA A 128 -16.15 2.55 -12.54
C ALA A 128 -15.73 3.07 -11.16
N TYR A 129 -14.43 3.22 -10.98
CA TYR A 129 -13.87 3.69 -9.71
C TYR A 129 -12.90 4.83 -9.97
N LEU A 130 -12.82 5.73 -9.00
CA LEU A 130 -11.87 6.84 -9.05
C LEU A 130 -10.46 6.37 -8.68
N GLY A 131 -10.35 5.46 -7.71
CA GLY A 131 -9.05 5.00 -7.19
C GLY A 131 -8.41 5.96 -6.20
N ALA A 132 -9.23 6.63 -5.39
CA ALA A 132 -8.77 7.46 -4.28
C ALA A 132 -9.65 7.22 -3.06
N THR A 133 -9.05 7.19 -1.87
CA THR A 133 -9.79 7.21 -0.61
C THR A 133 -10.06 8.66 -0.26
N LEU A 134 -11.32 9.01 -0.07
CA LEU A 134 -11.75 10.36 0.27
C LEU A 134 -12.18 10.44 1.73
N ASP A 135 -12.14 11.63 2.29
CA ASP A 135 -12.74 12.02 3.57
C ASP A 135 -13.75 13.13 3.37
N GLN A 136 -14.87 13.05 4.10
CA GLN A 136 -15.84 14.12 4.12
C GLN A 136 -16.02 14.65 5.55
N THR A 137 -15.74 15.94 5.73
CA THR A 137 -16.04 16.68 6.96
C THR A 137 -17.02 17.80 6.63
N GLY A 138 -18.28 17.64 7.04
CA GLY A 138 -19.37 18.52 6.61
C GLY A 138 -19.46 18.54 5.09
N ASP A 139 -19.28 19.72 4.50
CA ASP A 139 -19.34 19.96 3.06
C ASP A 139 -18.00 19.80 2.34
N ARG A 140 -16.92 19.45 3.05
CA ARG A 140 -15.58 19.39 2.50
C ARG A 140 -15.19 17.95 2.19
N LEU A 141 -15.17 17.62 0.91
CA LEU A 141 -14.64 16.35 0.38
C LEU A 141 -13.15 16.51 0.07
N THR A 142 -12.30 15.76 0.77
CA THR A 142 -10.83 15.85 0.66
C THR A 142 -10.26 14.49 0.32
N VAL A 143 -9.21 14.45 -0.48
CA VAL A 143 -8.48 13.22 -0.80
C VAL A 143 -7.61 12.86 0.39
N ARG A 144 -7.79 11.64 0.92
CA ARG A 144 -6.93 11.09 1.96
C ARG A 144 -5.70 10.45 1.33
N ASN A 145 -5.90 9.40 0.53
CA ASN A 145 -4.83 8.62 -0.10
C ASN A 145 -5.17 8.34 -1.57
N VAL A 146 -4.14 8.22 -2.41
CA VAL A 146 -4.29 7.87 -3.83
C VAL A 146 -3.33 6.70 -4.14
N PRO A 147 -3.86 5.46 -4.23
CA PRO A 147 -3.04 4.31 -4.60
C PRO A 147 -2.44 4.45 -6.00
N ALA A 148 -1.18 4.07 -6.17
CA ALA A 148 -0.49 4.07 -7.45
C ALA A 148 -1.14 3.09 -8.45
N GLY A 149 -1.07 3.42 -9.75
CA GLY A 149 -1.67 2.60 -10.81
C GLY A 149 -3.20 2.67 -10.88
N THR A 150 -3.80 3.66 -10.22
CA THR A 150 -5.24 3.93 -10.29
C THR A 150 -5.55 5.13 -11.19
N PRO A 151 -6.80 5.29 -11.68
CA PRO A 151 -7.18 6.44 -12.49
C PRO A 151 -6.89 7.79 -11.82
N ALA A 152 -7.21 7.95 -10.53
CA ALA A 152 -6.91 9.17 -9.78
C ALA A 152 -5.42 9.49 -9.73
N TYR A 153 -4.56 8.48 -9.54
CA TYR A 153 -3.12 8.65 -9.53
C TYR A 153 -2.60 9.12 -10.89
N GLU A 154 -3.04 8.44 -11.96
CA GLU A 154 -2.63 8.75 -13.33
C GLU A 154 -3.09 10.14 -13.79
N GLN A 155 -4.21 10.62 -13.25
CA GLN A 155 -4.72 11.97 -13.52
C GLN A 155 -4.17 13.04 -12.55
N GLY A 156 -3.23 12.68 -11.66
CA GLY A 156 -2.51 13.62 -10.81
C GLY A 156 -3.29 14.14 -9.61
N LEU A 157 -4.32 13.42 -9.15
CA LEU A 157 -4.98 13.71 -7.88
C LEU A 157 -4.02 13.36 -6.74
N ASN A 158 -3.91 14.24 -5.75
CA ASN A 158 -3.01 14.07 -4.62
C ASN A 158 -3.74 14.06 -3.28
N ALA A 159 -3.08 13.49 -2.27
CA ALA A 159 -3.51 13.66 -0.90
C ALA A 159 -3.66 15.14 -0.53
N ALA A 160 -4.63 15.42 0.34
CA ALA A 160 -5.05 16.75 0.76
C ALA A 160 -5.71 17.64 -0.32
N ASP A 161 -5.82 17.19 -1.57
CA ASP A 161 -6.63 17.89 -2.57
C ASP A 161 -8.10 17.93 -2.12
N GLN A 162 -8.73 19.09 -2.26
CA GLN A 162 -10.15 19.25 -1.99
C GLN A 162 -10.93 19.12 -3.29
N ILE A 163 -11.85 18.17 -3.37
CA ILE A 163 -12.80 18.05 -4.48
C ILE A 163 -14.00 18.94 -4.15
N VAL A 164 -14.28 19.92 -5.01
CA VAL A 164 -15.40 20.87 -4.83
C VAL A 164 -16.55 20.60 -5.78
N ALA A 165 -16.27 20.01 -6.95
CA ALA A 165 -17.30 19.63 -7.91
C ALA A 165 -16.99 18.34 -8.66
N VAL A 166 -18.05 17.63 -9.05
CA VAL A 166 -18.06 16.44 -9.90
C VAL A 166 -19.00 16.73 -11.07
N ASP A 167 -18.49 16.68 -12.31
CA ASP A 167 -19.22 17.05 -13.54
C ASP A 167 -19.92 18.42 -13.44
N GLY A 168 -19.28 19.38 -12.75
CA GLY A 168 -19.80 20.74 -12.55
C GLY A 168 -20.82 20.90 -11.42
N PHE A 169 -21.23 19.82 -10.75
CA PHE A 169 -22.13 19.85 -9.60
C PHE A 169 -21.36 19.75 -8.29
N ARG A 170 -21.93 20.27 -7.21
CA ARG A 170 -21.31 20.24 -5.88
C ARG A 170 -20.91 18.82 -5.48
N ALA A 171 -19.63 18.65 -5.13
CA ALA A 171 -19.11 17.36 -4.71
C ALA A 171 -19.54 17.02 -3.28
N THR A 172 -20.19 15.87 -3.14
CA THR A 172 -20.31 15.13 -1.87
C THR A 172 -19.92 13.68 -2.14
N ARG A 173 -19.61 12.92 -1.09
CA ARG A 173 -19.31 11.49 -1.20
C ARG A 173 -20.48 10.75 -1.85
N ASP A 174 -21.70 11.02 -1.40
CA ASP A 174 -22.89 10.36 -1.95
C ASP A 174 -23.12 10.72 -3.41
N PHE A 175 -22.94 11.99 -3.79
CA PHE A 175 -23.08 12.42 -5.19
C PHE A 175 -22.02 11.80 -6.09
N LEU A 176 -20.76 11.75 -5.65
CA LEU A 176 -19.68 11.11 -6.39
C LEU A 176 -19.93 9.61 -6.56
N ASN A 177 -20.35 8.92 -5.49
CA ASN A 177 -20.63 7.48 -5.54
C ASN A 177 -21.80 7.18 -6.48
N ALA A 178 -22.89 7.95 -6.40
CA ALA A 178 -24.01 7.83 -7.32
C ALA A 178 -23.56 8.08 -8.76
N ARG A 179 -22.71 9.11 -8.97
CA ARG A 179 -22.21 9.42 -10.30
C ARG A 179 -21.35 8.31 -10.88
N LEU A 180 -20.47 7.71 -10.08
CA LEU A 180 -19.63 6.59 -10.50
C LEU A 180 -20.45 5.31 -10.77
N ALA A 181 -21.50 5.05 -9.98
CA ALA A 181 -22.39 3.91 -10.21
C ALA A 181 -23.12 3.99 -11.57
N ASP A 182 -23.35 5.20 -12.09
CA ASP A 182 -23.92 5.43 -13.43
C ASP A 182 -22.87 5.36 -14.56
N ARG A 183 -21.59 5.11 -14.26
CA ARG A 183 -20.50 5.05 -15.25
C ARG A 183 -20.04 3.63 -15.51
N ARG A 184 -19.44 3.45 -16.68
CA ARG A 184 -18.67 2.26 -17.04
C ARG A 184 -17.18 2.56 -16.97
N PRO A 185 -16.32 1.54 -16.79
CA PRO A 185 -14.88 1.69 -16.94
C PRO A 185 -14.54 2.38 -18.27
N GLY A 186 -13.63 3.35 -18.21
CA GLY A 186 -13.25 4.19 -19.36
C GLY A 186 -14.12 5.42 -19.58
N ASP A 187 -15.28 5.55 -18.94
CA ASP A 187 -16.04 6.80 -18.97
C ASP A 187 -15.31 7.89 -18.17
N ALA A 188 -15.31 9.11 -18.69
CA ALA A 188 -14.70 10.26 -18.02
C ALA A 188 -15.65 10.91 -16.99
N VAL A 189 -15.09 11.32 -15.85
CA VAL A 189 -15.71 12.20 -14.86
C VAL A 189 -14.81 13.41 -14.67
N THR A 190 -15.39 14.61 -14.67
CA THR A 190 -14.63 15.85 -14.44
C THR A 190 -14.64 16.19 -12.97
N LEU A 191 -13.47 16.26 -12.35
CA LEU A 191 -13.32 16.76 -10.99
C LEU A 191 -12.82 18.20 -11.02
N SER A 192 -13.46 19.07 -10.26
CA SER A 192 -12.93 20.41 -9.98
C SER A 192 -12.58 20.49 -8.50
N GLY A 193 -11.45 21.11 -8.19
CA GLY A 193 -10.91 21.06 -6.85
C GLY A 193 -9.92 22.17 -6.56
N ARG A 194 -9.42 22.14 -5.32
CA ARG A 194 -8.30 22.95 -4.88
C ARG A 194 -7.16 21.98 -4.58
N THR A 195 -6.07 22.12 -5.31
CA THR A 195 -4.87 21.33 -5.06
C THR A 195 -4.16 21.84 -3.81
N SER A 196 -3.66 20.94 -2.97
CA SER A 196 -2.95 21.33 -1.72
C SER A 196 -1.57 21.93 -1.97
N ALA A 197 -1.07 21.86 -3.21
CA ALA A 197 0.20 22.43 -3.64
C ALA A 197 0.23 23.97 -3.58
N ALA A 198 0.45 24.53 -2.38
CA ALA A 198 0.83 25.92 -2.20
C ALA A 198 2.35 26.06 -2.33
N TYR A 199 2.88 25.93 -3.54
CA TYR A 199 4.29 26.29 -3.79
C TYR A 199 4.43 27.81 -3.75
N ARG A 200 5.19 28.32 -2.79
CA ARG A 200 5.60 29.71 -2.73
C ARG A 200 7.08 29.81 -3.01
N ILE A 201 7.45 30.54 -4.05
CA ILE A 201 8.84 30.95 -4.25
C ILE A 201 9.08 32.12 -3.30
N LEU A 202 9.76 31.85 -2.19
CA LEU A 202 10.13 32.86 -1.22
C LEU A 202 11.59 33.29 -1.43
N PRO A 203 11.90 34.58 -1.30
CA PRO A 203 13.28 35.04 -1.16
C PRO A 203 14.02 34.31 -0.02
N VAL A 204 15.30 33.95 -0.23
CA VAL A 204 16.15 33.51 0.88
C VAL A 204 16.34 34.67 1.88
N PRO A 205 16.49 34.42 3.20
CA PRO A 205 16.49 35.47 4.22
C PRO A 205 17.59 36.54 4.05
N GLN A 206 18.73 36.17 3.50
CA GLN A 206 19.87 37.07 3.24
C GLN A 206 20.45 36.79 1.85
N PRO A 207 19.83 37.31 0.78
CA PRO A 207 20.30 37.07 -0.58
C PRO A 207 21.61 37.82 -0.83
N THR A 208 22.60 37.13 -1.39
CA THR A 208 23.86 37.73 -1.82
C THR A 208 23.64 38.71 -2.97
N ASP A 209 24.58 39.62 -3.19
CA ASP A 209 24.47 40.57 -4.30
C ASP A 209 24.49 39.88 -5.66
N GLN A 210 25.17 38.73 -5.77
CA GLN A 210 25.11 37.91 -6.98
C GLN A 210 23.70 37.35 -7.22
N GLN A 211 23.02 36.86 -6.17
CA GLN A 211 21.64 36.35 -6.29
C GLN A 211 20.65 37.46 -6.66
N LYS A 212 20.80 38.67 -6.10
CA LYS A 212 19.97 39.84 -6.46
C LYS A 212 20.19 40.26 -7.92
N ARG A 213 21.45 40.30 -8.38
CA ARG A 213 21.79 40.58 -9.79
C ARG A 213 21.19 39.56 -10.74
N ASN A 214 21.30 38.27 -10.40
CA ASN A 214 20.73 37.19 -11.21
C ASN A 214 19.20 37.29 -11.29
N TYR A 215 18.53 37.57 -10.16
CA TYR A 215 17.07 37.74 -10.13
C TYR A 215 16.62 38.91 -11.01
N GLN A 216 17.30 40.06 -10.92
CA GLN A 216 16.97 41.25 -11.71
C GLN A 216 17.23 41.04 -13.20
N ALA A 217 18.32 40.36 -13.55
CA ALA A 217 18.62 40.00 -14.93
C ALA A 217 17.60 39.00 -15.51
N TRP A 218 17.10 38.07 -14.69
CA TRP A 218 16.17 37.04 -15.12
C TRP A 218 14.73 37.54 -15.27
N LEU A 219 14.24 38.30 -14.29
CA LEU A 219 12.83 38.71 -14.22
C LEU A 219 12.59 40.17 -14.60
N ALA A 220 13.65 40.93 -14.94
CA ALA A 220 13.61 42.36 -15.25
C ALA A 220 12.93 43.22 -14.16
N ALA A 221 12.94 42.75 -12.91
CA ALA A 221 12.30 43.38 -11.76
C ALA A 221 13.27 43.49 -10.58
N PRO A 222 13.15 44.51 -9.70
CA PRO A 222 13.96 44.60 -8.50
C PRO A 222 13.66 43.41 -7.56
N PHE A 223 14.68 42.94 -6.84
CA PHE A 223 14.51 41.85 -5.88
C PHE A 223 13.53 42.26 -4.77
N PRO A 224 12.48 41.45 -4.47
CA PRO A 224 11.47 41.82 -3.49
C PRO A 224 12.09 41.93 -2.10
N LEU A 225 12.00 43.12 -1.50
CA LEU A 225 12.37 43.33 -0.10
C LEU A 225 11.30 42.66 0.74
N GLY A 226 11.67 41.64 1.52
CA GLY A 226 10.74 41.01 2.46
C GLY A 226 10.10 42.09 3.33
N SER A 227 8.76 42.16 3.35
CA SER A 227 8.04 43.03 4.27
C SER A 227 8.54 42.73 5.68
N ARG A 228 9.15 43.72 6.34
CA ARG A 228 9.43 43.62 7.77
C ARG A 228 8.09 43.36 8.45
N SER A 229 8.01 42.22 9.13
CA SER A 229 6.95 41.91 10.08
C SER A 229 6.71 43.10 11.00
N GLN A 230 5.48 43.65 10.99
CA GLN A 230 4.88 44.20 12.20
C GLN A 230 4.20 43.06 12.95
#